data_AF-A0AAD7X696-F1
#
_entry.id   AF-A0AAD7X696-F1
#
_cell.length_a   1.000
_cell.length_b   1.000
_cell.length_c   1.000
_cell.angle_alpha   90.00
_cell.angle_beta   90.00
_cell.angle_gamma   90.00
#
_symmetry.space_group_name_H-M   'P 1'
#
loop_
_entity.id
_entity.type
_entity.pdbx_description
1 polymer ?
#
loop_
_entity_poly.entity_id
_entity_poly.type
_entity_poly.pdbx_seq_one_letter_code
_entity_poly.pdbx_strand_id
1 'polypeptide(L)'
;MPRDDTTLAGLRKLLETLPDLDEVFFQPNRTLKDVGISFGDKAEVKFSKNGYTKGQYGKIYYAIRISDEGDGTSTQFTIYVGPSAQTSANRKAVAYAIEQFLSTESTIITRDIPAQAFESA
;
A
#
# COMPACT_ATOMS: atom_id res chain seq x y z
N MET A 1 14.45 -0.90 16.67
CA MET A 1 13.41 -0.02 17.26
C MET A 1 12.04 -0.54 16.82
N PRO A 2 11.00 -0.43 17.64
CA PRO A 2 9.61 -0.65 17.20
C PRO A 2 9.21 0.43 16.17
N ARG A 3 8.21 0.15 15.31
CA ARG A 3 7.57 1.23 14.52
C ARG A 3 6.90 2.21 15.49
N ASP A 4 6.91 3.49 15.14
CA ASP A 4 6.20 4.53 15.89
C ASP A 4 4.67 4.38 15.73
N ASP A 5 3.94 4.92 16.69
CA ASP A 5 2.47 4.78 16.77
C ASP A 5 1.77 5.43 15.58
N THR A 6 2.29 6.54 15.06
CA THR A 6 1.74 7.25 13.89
C THR A 6 1.83 6.37 12.64
N THR A 7 2.97 5.75 12.39
CA THR A 7 3.17 4.79 11.31
C THR A 7 2.22 3.59 11.44
N LEU A 8 2.07 3.04 12.64
CA LEU A 8 1.14 1.91 12.87
C LEU A 8 -0.32 2.31 12.66
N ALA A 9 -0.73 3.49 13.14
CA ALA A 9 -2.06 4.02 12.94
C ALA A 9 -2.36 4.28 11.46
N GLY A 10 -1.42 4.85 10.72
CA GLY A 10 -1.56 5.08 9.28
C GLY A 10 -1.68 3.77 8.48
N LEU A 11 -0.85 2.77 8.78
CA LEU A 11 -0.96 1.46 8.12
C LEU A 11 -2.32 0.79 8.39
N ARG A 12 -2.83 0.83 9.63
CA ARG A 12 -4.16 0.32 9.97
C ARG A 12 -5.26 1.09 9.24
N LYS A 13 -5.18 2.43 9.21
CA LYS A 13 -6.17 3.25 8.52
C LYS A 13 -6.23 2.94 7.03
N LEU A 14 -5.08 2.77 6.39
CA LEU A 14 -5.03 2.38 4.98
C LEU A 14 -5.68 1.01 4.78
N LEU A 15 -5.35 0.02 5.61
CA LEU A 15 -5.94 -1.33 5.55
C LEU A 15 -7.47 -1.30 5.64
N GLU A 16 -8.01 -0.51 6.57
CA GLU A 16 -9.46 -0.31 6.73
C GLU A 16 -10.11 0.35 5.51
N THR A 17 -9.39 1.24 4.82
CA THR A 17 -9.91 2.02 3.70
C THR A 17 -9.80 1.28 2.36
N LEU A 18 -8.93 0.26 2.25
CA LEU A 18 -8.71 -0.49 1.01
C LEU A 18 -9.99 -1.03 0.34
N PRO A 19 -10.98 -1.60 1.07
CA PRO A 19 -12.21 -2.11 0.46
C PRO A 19 -13.02 -1.03 -0.25
N ASP A 20 -12.96 0.21 0.24
CA ASP A 20 -13.71 1.36 -0.27
C ASP A 20 -13.01 2.07 -1.43
N LEU A 21 -11.74 1.76 -1.69
CA LEU A 21 -11.01 2.32 -2.82
C LEU A 21 -11.54 1.74 -4.14
N ASP A 22 -11.74 2.64 -5.09
CA ASP A 22 -12.13 2.33 -6.48
C ASP A 22 -11.25 1.21 -7.06
N GLU A 23 -11.91 0.15 -7.53
CA GLU A 23 -11.26 -1.03 -8.11
C GLU A 23 -10.33 -0.67 -9.27
N VAL A 24 -10.61 0.41 -10.02
CA VAL A 24 -9.71 0.92 -11.08
C VAL A 24 -8.28 1.17 -10.57
N PHE A 25 -8.14 1.51 -9.29
CA PHE A 25 -6.84 1.67 -8.63
C PHE A 25 -6.01 0.38 -8.68
N PHE A 26 -6.62 -0.81 -8.62
CA PHE A 26 -5.90 -2.09 -8.56
C PHE A 26 -5.78 -2.79 -9.93
N GLN A 27 -6.23 -2.16 -11.02
CA GLN A 27 -6.10 -2.71 -12.37
C GLN A 27 -4.64 -2.65 -12.88
N PRO A 28 -4.07 -3.71 -13.47
CA PRO A 28 -2.67 -3.69 -13.92
C PRO A 28 -2.35 -2.60 -14.95
N ASN A 29 -3.27 -2.30 -15.86
CA ASN A 29 -3.01 -1.43 -17.01
C ASN A 29 -3.40 0.04 -16.79
N ARG A 30 -3.76 0.44 -15.57
CA ARG A 30 -4.23 1.81 -15.28
C ARG A 30 -3.09 2.74 -14.84
N THR A 31 -3.23 4.00 -15.22
CA THR A 31 -2.30 5.12 -15.00
C THR A 31 -2.10 5.46 -13.51
N LEU A 32 -1.10 6.33 -13.28
CA LEU A 32 -0.74 6.88 -11.98
C LEU A 32 -1.96 7.48 -11.27
N LYS A 33 -2.18 7.09 -10.02
CA LYS A 33 -3.27 7.62 -9.18
C LYS A 33 -2.78 7.70 -7.74
N ASP A 34 -3.12 8.80 -7.09
CA ASP A 34 -2.84 9.05 -5.67
C ASP A 34 -4.16 9.14 -4.90
N VAL A 35 -4.17 8.64 -3.67
CA VAL A 35 -5.26 8.77 -2.73
C VAL A 35 -4.69 9.24 -1.39
N GLY A 36 -5.18 10.37 -0.88
CA GLY A 36 -4.89 10.85 0.47
C GLY A 36 -5.96 10.38 1.45
N ILE A 37 -5.55 9.88 2.61
CA ILE A 37 -6.43 9.41 3.68
C ILE A 37 -5.99 10.07 4.99
N SER A 38 -6.75 11.05 5.45
CA SER A 38 -6.49 11.71 6.73
C SER A 38 -6.84 10.79 7.91
N PHE A 39 -6.04 10.85 8.97
CA PHE A 39 -6.28 10.15 10.23
C PHE A 39 -5.72 10.95 11.40
N GLY A 40 -6.37 10.83 12.57
CA GLY A 40 -6.08 11.72 13.69
C GLY A 40 -6.29 13.20 13.33
N ASP A 41 -5.66 14.09 14.09
CA ASP A 41 -5.86 15.53 13.94
C ASP A 41 -4.97 16.17 12.85
N LYS A 42 -3.79 15.57 12.58
CA LYS A 42 -2.74 16.17 11.72
C LYS A 42 -1.96 15.17 10.85
N ALA A 43 -2.42 13.92 10.78
CA ALA A 43 -1.71 12.88 10.03
C ALA A 43 -2.45 12.46 8.76
N GLU A 44 -1.68 12.08 7.75
CA GLU A 44 -2.18 11.65 6.44
C GLU A 44 -1.43 10.41 5.96
N VAL A 45 -2.17 9.48 5.35
CA VAL A 45 -1.61 8.43 4.50
C VAL A 45 -1.86 8.79 3.05
N LYS A 46 -0.77 9.03 2.32
CA LYS A 46 -0.80 9.12 0.86
C LYS A 46 -0.49 7.76 0.25
N PHE A 47 -1.50 7.15 -0.35
CA PHE A 47 -1.39 5.89 -1.09
C PHE A 47 -1.34 6.14 -2.60
N SER A 48 -0.18 5.86 -3.19
CA SER A 48 0.11 6.13 -4.58
C SER A 48 0.30 4.84 -5.35
N LYS A 49 -0.26 4.78 -6.56
CA LYS A 49 0.10 3.78 -7.56
C LYS A 49 1.02 4.45 -8.57
N ASN A 50 2.31 4.11 -8.54
CA ASN A 50 3.29 4.71 -9.46
C ASN A 50 3.45 3.95 -10.79
N GLY A 51 2.41 3.19 -11.16
CA GLY A 51 2.25 2.60 -12.49
C GLY A 51 2.62 1.13 -12.57
N TYR A 52 2.58 0.62 -13.80
CA TYR A 52 2.95 -0.75 -14.18
C TYR A 52 4.24 -0.70 -14.98
N THR A 53 5.36 -1.09 -14.38
CA THR A 53 6.66 -1.17 -15.06
C THR A 53 6.72 -2.43 -15.92
N LYS A 54 5.92 -2.47 -16.99
CA LYS A 54 5.82 -3.60 -17.94
C LYS A 54 7.18 -3.98 -18.56
N GLY A 55 8.09 -3.01 -18.72
CA GLY A 55 9.38 -3.21 -19.38
C GLY A 55 10.54 -3.64 -18.49
N GLN A 56 10.46 -3.45 -17.16
CA GLN A 56 11.62 -3.66 -16.26
C GLN A 56 11.36 -4.67 -15.12
N TYR A 57 10.13 -4.76 -14.60
CA TYR A 57 9.82 -5.63 -13.45
C TYR A 57 8.52 -6.45 -13.58
N GLY A 58 7.63 -6.11 -14.52
CA GLY A 58 6.36 -6.84 -14.70
C GLY A 58 5.44 -6.79 -13.47
N LYS A 59 5.54 -5.74 -12.65
CA LYS A 59 4.80 -5.58 -11.38
C LYS A 59 4.06 -4.26 -11.32
N ILE A 60 2.98 -4.22 -10.55
CA ILE A 60 2.28 -3.00 -10.15
C ILE A 60 3.02 -2.41 -8.95
N TYR A 61 3.37 -1.12 -9.03
CA TYR A 61 4.08 -0.42 -7.95
C TYR A 61 3.11 0.42 -7.12
N TYR A 62 3.16 0.24 -5.81
CA TYR A 62 2.48 1.08 -4.84
C TYR A 62 3.47 1.69 -3.84
N ALA A 63 3.24 2.96 -3.49
CA ALA A 63 3.92 3.64 -2.40
C ALA A 63 2.91 4.08 -1.35
N ILE A 64 3.25 3.89 -0.09
CA ILE A 64 2.49 4.37 1.07
C ILE A 64 3.38 5.38 1.77
N ARG A 65 3.00 6.65 1.77
CA ARG A 65 3.68 7.67 2.57
C ARG A 65 2.77 8.05 3.73
N ILE A 66 3.30 7.94 4.93
CA ILE A 66 2.63 8.39 6.16
C ILE A 66 3.38 9.63 6.62
N SER A 67 2.65 10.69 6.92
CA SER A 67 3.21 11.95 7.42
C SER A 67 2.32 12.51 8.51
N ASP A 68 2.94 13.16 9.51
CA ASP A 68 2.26 13.91 10.55
C ASP A 68 2.85 15.33 10.62
N GLU A 69 1.99 16.33 10.45
CA GLU A 69 2.40 17.74 10.49
C GLU A 69 2.75 18.21 11.92
N GLY A 70 2.33 17.47 12.95
CA GLY A 70 2.59 17.78 14.34
C GLY A 70 4.06 17.55 14.75
N ASP A 71 4.67 16.48 14.27
CA ASP A 71 6.04 16.07 14.62
C ASP A 71 7.03 16.18 13.45
N GLY A 72 6.54 16.36 12.22
CA GLY A 72 7.35 16.46 11.00
C GLY A 72 7.91 15.11 10.53
N THR A 73 7.45 13.99 11.10
CA THR A 73 7.90 12.65 10.74
C THR A 73 7.24 12.21 9.44
N SER A 74 8.01 11.57 8.56
CA SER A 74 7.45 10.87 7.40
C SER A 74 8.10 9.51 7.19
N THR A 75 7.26 8.49 7.04
CA THR A 75 7.66 7.11 6.77
C THR A 75 7.11 6.69 5.41
N GLN A 76 7.94 6.03 4.60
CA GLN A 76 7.52 5.54 3.28
C GLN A 76 7.69 4.03 3.17
N PHE A 77 6.65 3.35 2.70
CA PHE A 77 6.64 1.93 2.35
C PHE A 77 6.41 1.74 0.85
N THR A 78 6.90 0.63 0.34
CA THR A 78 6.75 0.25 -1.07
C THR A 78 6.21 -1.17 -1.18
N ILE A 79 5.25 -1.36 -2.07
CA ILE A 79 4.69 -2.69 -2.40
C ILE A 79 4.80 -2.92 -3.90
N TYR A 80 5.40 -4.04 -4.27
CA TYR A 80 5.38 -4.57 -5.63
C TYR A 80 4.37 -5.73 -5.68
N VAL A 81 3.43 -5.66 -6.62
CA VAL A 81 2.44 -6.72 -6.84
C VAL A 81 2.66 -7.36 -8.20
N GLY A 82 2.92 -8.66 -8.24
CA GLY A 82 2.84 -9.46 -9.47
C GLY A 82 1.39 -9.42 -9.97
N PRO A 83 1.10 -8.89 -11.17
CA PRO A 83 -0.25 -8.51 -11.58
C PRO A 83 -1.12 -9.74 -11.83
N SER A 84 -2.34 -9.72 -11.31
CA SER A 84 -3.45 -10.59 -11.72
C SER A 84 -4.41 -9.85 -12.66
N ALA A 85 -5.08 -10.60 -13.53
CA ALA A 85 -6.24 -10.09 -14.28
C ALA A 85 -7.42 -9.75 -13.35
N GLN A 86 -7.49 -10.38 -12.17
CA GLN A 86 -8.51 -10.11 -11.16
C GLN A 86 -8.08 -8.94 -10.28
N THR A 87 -8.78 -7.82 -10.41
CA THR A 87 -8.56 -6.60 -9.64
C THR A 87 -8.69 -6.83 -8.13
N SER A 88 -9.63 -7.69 -7.71
CA SER A 88 -9.82 -8.10 -6.32
C SER A 88 -8.60 -8.83 -5.75
N ALA A 89 -7.94 -9.69 -6.54
CA ALA A 89 -6.72 -10.40 -6.12
C ALA A 89 -5.54 -9.43 -5.94
N ASN A 90 -5.39 -8.44 -6.82
CA ASN A 90 -4.39 -7.38 -6.66
C ASN A 90 -4.62 -6.57 -5.37
N ARG A 91 -5.87 -6.23 -5.06
CA ARG A 91 -6.23 -5.55 -3.81
C ARG A 91 -5.92 -6.41 -2.58
N LYS A 92 -6.26 -7.71 -2.60
CA LYS A 92 -5.92 -8.66 -1.52
C LYS A 92 -4.41 -8.76 -1.30
N ALA A 93 -3.61 -8.78 -2.36
CA ALA A 93 -2.15 -8.78 -2.27
C ALA A 93 -1.59 -7.52 -1.59
N VAL A 94 -2.17 -6.34 -1.86
CA VAL A 94 -1.82 -5.09 -1.18
C VAL A 94 -2.20 -5.15 0.31
N ALA A 95 -3.41 -5.61 0.63
CA ALA A 95 -3.86 -5.77 2.02
C ALA A 95 -2.92 -6.69 2.80
N TYR A 96 -2.59 -7.84 2.23
CA TYR A 96 -1.63 -8.78 2.81
C TYR A 96 -0.25 -8.14 3.04
N ALA A 97 0.26 -7.35 2.10
CA ALA A 97 1.52 -6.64 2.27
C ALA A 97 1.49 -5.65 3.45
N ILE A 98 0.36 -4.96 3.67
CA ILE A 98 0.17 -4.04 4.79
C ILE A 98 0.11 -4.79 6.12
N GLU A 99 -0.60 -5.92 6.18
CA GLU A 99 -0.61 -6.79 7.36
C GLU A 99 0.80 -7.33 7.68
N GLN A 100 1.59 -7.65 6.65
CA GLN A 100 2.99 -8.02 6.81
C GLN A 100 3.84 -6.86 7.36
N PHE A 101 3.61 -5.61 6.93
CA PHE A 101 4.26 -4.46 7.55
C PHE A 101 3.83 -4.28 9.01
N LEU A 102 2.55 -4.46 9.34
CA LEU A 102 2.06 -4.36 10.72
C LEU A 102 2.66 -5.43 11.65
N SER A 103 3.02 -6.60 11.12
CA SER A 103 3.49 -7.75 11.90
C SER A 103 5.01 -7.94 11.93
N THR A 104 5.79 -7.18 11.16
CA THR A 104 7.26 -7.33 11.09
C THR A 104 8.02 -6.20 11.76
N GLU A 105 9.33 -6.37 11.95
CA GLU A 105 10.19 -5.34 12.55
C GLU A 105 10.27 -4.05 11.69
N SER A 106 10.67 -2.92 12.31
CA SER A 106 10.57 -1.58 11.71
C SER A 106 11.44 -1.35 10.46
N THR A 107 12.41 -2.23 10.19
CA THR A 107 13.38 -2.05 9.10
C THR A 107 12.85 -2.46 7.73
N ILE A 108 11.82 -3.31 7.69
CA ILE A 108 11.24 -3.76 6.41
C ILE A 108 10.26 -2.70 5.91
N ILE A 109 10.66 -2.00 4.85
CA ILE A 109 9.86 -0.95 4.19
C ILE A 109 9.44 -1.32 2.75
N THR A 110 9.79 -2.52 2.29
CA THR A 110 9.44 -2.99 0.94
C THR A 110 8.90 -4.41 0.97
N ARG A 111 7.84 -4.67 0.21
CA ARG A 111 7.25 -6.01 0.01
C ARG A 111 7.03 -6.31 -1.45
N ASP A 112 7.18 -7.58 -1.80
CA ASP A 112 7.01 -8.10 -3.15
C ASP A 112 6.10 -9.34 -3.07
N ILE A 113 4.89 -9.22 -3.62
CA ILE A 113 3.80 -10.16 -3.40
C ILE A 113 3.18 -10.58 -4.75
N PRO A 114 2.99 -11.89 -5.03
CA PRO A 114 2.26 -12.34 -6.20
C PRO A 114 0.74 -12.25 -5.98
N ALA A 115 -0.01 -11.55 -6.85
CA ALA A 115 -1.47 -11.49 -6.74
C ALA A 115 -2.16 -12.82 -7.07
N GLN A 116 -1.51 -13.68 -7.87
CA GLN A 116 -2.03 -14.99 -8.27
C GLN A 116 -2.38 -15.88 -7.08
N ALA A 117 -1.66 -15.74 -5.97
CA ALA A 117 -1.92 -16.48 -4.73
C ALA A 117 -3.29 -16.16 -4.10
N PHE A 118 -3.95 -15.08 -4.53
CA PHE A 118 -5.22 -14.59 -3.98
C PHE A 118 -6.40 -14.72 -4.96
N GLU A 119 -6.21 -15.38 -6.10
CA GLU A 119 -7.26 -15.57 -7.13
C GLU A 119 -8.32 -16.61 -6.74
N SER A 120 -8.05 -17.44 -5.73
CA SER A 120 -8.90 -18.57 -5.30
C SER A 120 -9.38 -18.46 -3.85
N ALA A 121 -9.02 -17.36 -3.17
CA ALA A 121 -9.34 -17.10 -1.77
C ALA A 121 -10.51 -16.12 -1.61
#